data_AF-A0A120N6U0-F1
#
_entry.id   AF-A0A120N6U0-F1
#
_cell.length_a   1.000
_cell.length_b   1.000
_cell.length_c   1.000
_cell.angle_alpha   90.00
_cell.angle_beta   90.00
_cell.angle_gamma   90.00
#
_symmetry.space_group_name_H-M   'P 1'
#
loop_
_entity.id
_entity.type
_entity.pdbx_description
1 polymer ?
#
loop_
_entity_poly.entity_id
_entity_poly.type
_entity_poly.pdbx_seq_one_letter_code
_entity_poly.pdbx_strand_id
1 'polypeptide(L)'
;MGIAGPAVAYAIYKVGTRVGANTYATVFVAAALADLFTYVVTSIQLALAFPGTTGFVGAFTAFAAIFAVTQVPLAIIEGAIIMLVFKYIVDLKPEILTRLNLLSESTVQKLREASA
;
A
#
# COMPACT_ATOMS: atom_id res chain seq x y z
N MET A 1 8.24 -1.63 7.95
CA MET A 1 8.34 -0.25 7.45
C MET A 1 7.45 0.63 8.33
N GLY A 2 8.00 1.60 9.08
CA GLY A 2 7.23 2.31 10.12
C GLY A 2 6.75 3.72 9.77
N ILE A 3 7.36 4.35 8.77
CA ILE A 3 7.11 5.77 8.45
C ILE A 3 6.80 5.94 6.96
N ALA A 4 7.76 5.68 6.07
CA ALA A 4 7.64 5.93 4.63
C ALA A 4 6.44 5.21 3.98
N GLY A 5 6.36 3.89 4.10
CA GLY A 5 5.24 3.09 3.60
C GLY A 5 3.88 3.53 4.17
N PRO A 6 3.70 3.58 5.51
CA PRO A 6 2.44 4.06 6.10
C PRO A 6 2.02 5.46 5.67
N ALA A 7 2.97 6.39 5.50
CA ALA A 7 2.68 7.73 5.00
C ALA A 7 2.14 7.70 3.56
N VAL A 8 2.75 6.90 2.68
CA VAL A 8 2.28 6.71 1.30
C VAL A 8 0.93 6.01 1.24
N ALA A 9 0.74 4.95 2.04
CA ALA A 9 -0.55 4.24 2.15
C ALA A 9 -1.67 5.21 2.55
N TYR A 10 -1.44 6.03 3.58
CA TYR A 10 -2.42 7.00 4.06
C TYR A 10 -2.75 8.05 3.00
N ALA A 11 -1.74 8.57 2.30
CA ALA A 11 -1.94 9.54 1.22
C ALA A 11 -2.79 8.96 0.08
N ILE A 12 -2.47 7.74 -0.37
CA ILE A 12 -3.23 7.06 -1.42
C ILE A 12 -4.67 6.77 -0.97
N TYR A 13 -4.85 6.26 0.25
CA TYR A 13 -6.18 5.98 0.79
C TYR A 13 -7.04 7.24 0.86
N LYS A 14 -6.48 8.35 1.34
CA LYS A 14 -7.19 9.64 1.44
C LYS A 14 -7.53 10.22 0.08
N VAL A 15 -6.65 10.08 -0.91
CA VAL A 15 -6.93 10.52 -2.29
C VAL A 15 -8.02 9.64 -2.91
N GLY A 16 -7.89 8.32 -2.82
CA GLY A 16 -8.85 7.37 -3.39
C GLY A 16 -10.26 7.53 -2.82
N THR A 17 -10.38 7.71 -1.50
CA THR A 17 -11.66 7.99 -0.85
C THR A 17 -12.24 9.34 -1.25
N ARG A 18 -11.41 10.38 -1.42
CA ARG A 18 -11.88 11.72 -1.83
C ARG A 18 -12.39 11.77 -3.26
N VAL A 19 -11.79 11.01 -4.18
CA VAL A 19 -12.22 10.96 -5.59
C VAL A 19 -13.35 9.95 -5.83
N GLY A 20 -13.82 9.26 -4.79
CA GLY A 20 -14.88 8.25 -4.91
C GLY A 20 -14.45 6.99 -5.68
N ALA A 21 -13.15 6.66 -5.65
CA ALA A 21 -12.65 5.43 -6.27
C ALA A 21 -13.22 4.19 -5.55
N ASN A 22 -13.18 3.04 -6.23
CA ASN A 22 -13.56 1.76 -5.62
C ASN A 22 -12.72 1.52 -4.35
N THR A 23 -13.38 1.24 -3.22
CA THR A 23 -12.71 1.08 -1.92
C THR A 23 -11.71 -0.06 -1.91
N TYR A 24 -12.05 -1.21 -2.49
CA TYR A 24 -11.15 -2.37 -2.53
C TYR A 24 -9.92 -2.11 -3.40
N ALA A 25 -10.12 -1.49 -4.57
CA ALA A 25 -9.01 -1.06 -5.43
C ALA A 25 -8.12 -0.02 -4.73
N THR A 26 -8.72 0.91 -4.00
CA THR A 26 -7.98 1.92 -3.22
C THR A 26 -7.10 1.27 -2.16
N VAL A 27 -7.63 0.29 -1.42
CA VAL A 27 -6.88 -0.46 -0.40
C VAL A 27 -5.77 -1.29 -1.03
N PHE A 28 -6.03 -1.99 -2.14
CA PHE A 28 -5.03 -2.73 -2.89
C PHE A 28 -3.86 -1.83 -3.32
N VAL A 29 -4.17 -0.70 -3.97
CA VAL A 29 -3.15 0.24 -4.46
C VAL A 29 -2.39 0.88 -3.30
N ALA A 30 -3.07 1.22 -2.21
CA ALA A 30 -2.43 1.79 -1.02
C ALA A 30 -1.41 0.82 -0.40
N ALA A 31 -1.76 -0.47 -0.28
CA ALA A 31 -0.86 -1.50 0.24
C ALA A 31 0.32 -1.75 -0.71
N ALA A 32 0.04 -2.05 -1.98
CA ALA A 32 1.08 -2.38 -2.95
C ALA A 32 2.10 -1.23 -3.15
N LEU A 33 1.63 0.02 -3.22
CA LEU A 33 2.53 1.17 -3.36
C LEU A 33 3.26 1.51 -2.07
N ALA A 34 2.70 1.23 -0.89
CA ALA A 34 3.42 1.42 0.36
C ALA A 34 4.61 0.47 0.49
N ASP A 35 4.43 -0.80 0.09
CA ASP A 35 5.49 -1.79 0.07
C ASP A 35 6.58 -1.38 -0.92
N LEU A 36 6.21 -1.13 -2.18
CA LEU A 36 7.15 -0.67 -3.20
C LEU A 36 7.90 0.59 -2.77
N PHE A 37 7.20 1.57 -2.19
CA PHE A 37 7.81 2.83 -1.82
C PHE A 37 8.87 2.65 -0.77
N THR A 38 8.68 1.81 0.26
CA THR A 38 9.79 1.62 1.20
C THR A 38 10.89 0.69 0.72
N TYR A 39 10.69 -0.12 -0.33
CA TYR A 39 11.83 -0.69 -1.06
C TYR A 39 12.60 0.36 -1.88
N VAL A 40 11.93 1.38 -2.41
CA VAL A 40 12.62 2.55 -3.00
C VAL A 40 13.44 3.28 -1.94
N VAL A 41 12.85 3.58 -0.78
CA VAL A 41 13.56 4.23 0.34
C VAL A 41 14.76 3.39 0.80
N THR A 42 14.58 2.07 0.91
CA THR A 42 15.68 1.15 1.26
C THR A 42 16.78 1.18 0.22
N SER A 43 16.43 1.19 -1.08
CA SER A 43 17.40 1.29 -2.18
C SER A 43 18.18 2.60 -2.13
N ILE A 44 17.53 3.72 -1.81
CA ILE A 44 18.18 5.03 -1.61
C ILE A 44 19.15 4.97 -0.44
N GLN A 45 18.72 4.43 0.71
CA GLN A 45 19.56 4.31 1.92
C GLN A 45 20.80 3.46 1.65
N LEU A 46 20.64 2.33 0.96
CA LEU A 46 21.76 1.47 0.57
C LEU A 46 22.69 2.15 -0.44
N ALA A 47 22.15 2.88 -1.41
CA ALA A 47 22.96 3.61 -2.39
C ALA A 47 23.76 4.76 -1.76
N LEU A 48 23.21 5.44 -0.75
CA LEU A 48 23.92 6.44 0.03
C LEU A 48 25.00 5.81 0.92
N ALA A 49 24.74 4.64 1.49
CA ALA A 49 25.68 3.94 2.35
C ALA A 49 26.82 3.24 1.57
N PHE A 50 26.51 2.73 0.38
CA PHE A 50 27.42 1.89 -0.43
C PHE A 50 27.45 2.34 -1.91
N PRO A 51 27.96 3.56 -2.21
CA PRO A 51 27.98 4.08 -3.59
C PRO A 51 29.00 3.36 -4.51
N GLY A 52 29.98 2.65 -3.94
CA GLY A 52 31.01 1.93 -4.71
C GLY A 52 31.78 2.84 -5.68
N THR A 53 32.24 2.27 -6.80
CA THR A 53 32.92 3.00 -7.88
C THR A 53 31.97 3.62 -8.90
N THR A 54 30.70 3.20 -8.89
CA THR A 54 29.66 3.67 -9.84
C THR A 54 28.89 4.88 -9.33
N GLY A 55 29.17 5.33 -8.10
CA GLY A 55 28.51 6.46 -7.46
C GLY A 55 27.05 6.16 -7.06
N PHE A 56 26.40 7.15 -6.46
CA PHE A 56 25.03 7.00 -5.95
C PHE A 56 24.04 6.47 -7.00
N VAL A 57 24.05 7.04 -8.21
CA VAL A 57 23.09 6.65 -9.26
C VAL A 57 23.30 5.21 -9.71
N GLY A 58 24.56 4.77 -9.84
CA GLY A 58 24.89 3.39 -10.19
C GLY A 58 24.48 2.40 -9.10
N ALA A 59 24.81 2.71 -7.84
CA ALA A 59 24.42 1.89 -6.69
C ALA A 59 22.90 1.81 -6.51
N PHE A 60 22.18 2.95 -6.61
CA PHE A 60 20.72 2.99 -6.53
C PHE A 60 20.09 2.11 -7.60
N THR A 61 20.56 2.23 -8.85
CA THR A 61 20.03 1.43 -9.96
C THR A 61 20.24 -0.06 -9.71
N ALA A 62 21.42 -0.46 -9.20
CA ALA A 62 21.70 -1.85 -8.89
C ALA A 62 20.79 -2.40 -7.77
N PHE A 63 20.67 -1.70 -6.64
CA PHE A 63 19.81 -2.13 -5.53
C PHE A 63 18.33 -2.14 -5.91
N ALA A 64 17.84 -1.09 -6.57
CA ALA A 64 16.46 -1.01 -7.01
C ALA A 64 16.11 -2.11 -8.02
N ALA A 65 17.01 -2.42 -8.97
CA ALA A 65 16.79 -3.49 -9.95
C ALA A 65 16.75 -4.88 -9.30
N ILE A 66 17.68 -5.17 -8.39
CA ILE A 66 17.71 -6.46 -7.67
C ILE A 66 16.45 -6.63 -6.82
N PHE A 67 16.04 -5.58 -6.11
CA PHE A 67 14.81 -5.64 -5.33
C PHE A 67 13.58 -5.73 -6.21
N ALA A 68 13.47 -5.01 -7.33
CA ALA A 68 12.29 -5.03 -8.17
C ALA A 68 11.83 -6.44 -8.58
N VAL A 69 12.78 -7.35 -8.86
CA VAL A 69 12.49 -8.76 -9.23
C VAL A 69 11.69 -9.50 -8.16
N THR A 70 11.92 -9.20 -6.89
CA THR A 70 11.25 -9.88 -5.76
C THR A 70 10.13 -9.04 -5.17
N GLN A 71 10.31 -7.72 -5.11
CA GLN A 71 9.43 -6.81 -4.39
C GLN A 71 8.22 -6.38 -5.21
N VAL A 72 8.32 -6.35 -6.55
CA VAL A 72 7.13 -6.10 -7.39
C VAL A 72 6.13 -7.26 -7.29
N PRO A 73 6.53 -8.55 -7.43
CA PRO A 73 5.63 -9.66 -7.19
C PRO A 73 5.07 -9.69 -5.76
N LEU A 74 5.93 -9.44 -4.76
CA LEU A 74 5.53 -9.43 -3.36
C LEU A 74 4.47 -8.35 -3.08
N ALA A 75 4.69 -7.12 -3.52
CA ALA A 75 3.76 -6.02 -3.32
C ALA A 75 2.38 -6.26 -3.97
N ILE A 76 2.35 -6.94 -5.12
CA ILE A 76 1.07 -7.32 -5.77
C ILE A 76 0.33 -8.36 -4.91
N ILE A 77 1.03 -9.38 -4.44
CA ILE A 77 0.45 -10.45 -3.61
C ILE A 77 -0.02 -9.88 -2.27
N GLU A 78 0.82 -9.09 -1.60
CA GLU A 78 0.52 -8.46 -0.31
C GLU A 78 -0.64 -7.47 -0.45
N GLY A 79 -0.64 -6.65 -1.51
CA GLY A 79 -1.78 -5.77 -1.83
C GLY A 79 -3.10 -6.53 -1.98
N ALA A 80 -3.08 -7.68 -2.66
CA ALA A 80 -4.28 -8.52 -2.83
C ALA A 80 -4.73 -9.14 -1.50
N ILE A 81 -3.80 -9.62 -0.67
CA ILE A 81 -4.08 -10.16 0.66
C ILE A 81 -4.69 -9.08 1.56
N ILE A 82 -4.12 -7.87 1.59
CA ILE A 82 -4.63 -6.77 2.41
C ILE A 82 -6.02 -6.32 1.95
N MET A 83 -6.26 -6.24 0.64
CA MET A 83 -7.59 -6.00 0.09
C MET A 83 -8.60 -7.06 0.55
N LEU A 84 -8.22 -8.34 0.51
CA LEU A 84 -9.07 -9.44 0.95
C LEU A 84 -9.36 -9.37 2.45
N VAL A 85 -8.35 -9.10 3.28
CA VAL A 85 -8.50 -8.89 4.72
C VAL A 85 -9.44 -7.72 4.99
N PHE A 86 -9.30 -6.61 4.25
CA PHE A 86 -10.19 -5.47 4.37
C PHE A 86 -11.64 -5.81 4.03
N LYS A 87 -11.87 -6.61 2.97
CA LYS A 87 -13.20 -7.15 2.65
C LYS A 87 -13.78 -7.95 3.81
N TYR A 88 -13.01 -8.86 4.41
CA TYR A 88 -13.47 -9.61 5.58
C TYR A 88 -13.78 -8.71 6.79
N ILE A 89 -13.05 -7.61 6.99
CA ILE A 89 -13.38 -6.63 8.04
C ILE A 89 -14.74 -5.98 7.75
N VAL A 90 -15.00 -5.57 6.51
CA VAL A 90 -16.29 -5.01 6.08
C VAL A 90 -17.43 -6.02 6.33
N ASP A 91 -17.20 -7.30 6.04
CA ASP A 91 -18.24 -8.32 6.12
C ASP A 91 -18.51 -8.80 7.56
N LEU A 92 -17.46 -9.01 8.36
CA LEU A 92 -17.54 -9.65 9.68
C LEU A 92 -17.54 -8.69 10.86
N LYS A 93 -16.92 -7.51 10.72
CA LYS A 93 -16.73 -6.51 11.78
C LYS A 93 -16.86 -5.06 11.25
N PRO A 94 -17.96 -4.73 10.52
CA PRO A 94 -18.16 -3.40 9.95
C PRO A 94 -18.13 -2.28 11.00
N GLU A 95 -18.51 -2.57 12.25
CA GLU A 95 -18.51 -1.57 13.32
C GLU A 95 -17.13 -0.96 13.62
N ILE A 96 -16.03 -1.64 13.27
CA ILE A 96 -14.68 -1.11 13.44
C ILE A 96 -14.48 0.11 12.54
N LEU A 97 -14.98 0.03 11.30
CA LEU A 97 -14.79 1.06 10.27
C LEU A 97 -15.60 2.33 10.59
N THR A 98 -16.80 2.15 11.16
CA THR A 98 -17.66 3.27 11.55
C THR A 98 -17.20 3.91 12.86
N ARG A 99 -16.81 3.12 13.86
CA ARG A 99 -16.27 3.62 15.14
C ARG A 99 -14.99 4.43 14.99
N LEU A 100 -14.13 4.03 14.05
CA LEU A 100 -12.90 4.77 13.73
C LEU A 100 -13.13 5.94 12.78
N ASN A 101 -14.38 6.21 12.40
CA ASN A 101 -14.78 7.27 11.47
C ASN A 101 -14.02 7.18 10.12
N LEU A 102 -13.76 5.96 9.66
CA LEU A 102 -13.07 5.69 8.39
C LEU A 102 -14.04 5.64 7.21
N LEU A 103 -15.22 5.06 7.42
CA LEU A 103 -16.29 4.98 6.43
C LEU A 103 -17.64 5.28 7.08
N SER A 104 -18.53 5.93 6.33
CA SER A 104 -19.92 6.14 6.76
C SER A 104 -20.70 4.82 6.77
N GLU A 105 -21.71 4.71 7.63
CA GLU A 105 -22.62 3.54 7.65
C GLU A 105 -23.22 3.25 6.27
N SER A 106 -23.61 4.30 5.54
CA SER A 106 -24.13 4.19 4.18
C SER A 106 -23.13 3.60 3.19
N THR A 107 -21.83 3.87 3.35
CA THR A 107 -20.78 3.33 2.48
C THR A 107 -20.50 1.87 2.82
N VAL A 108 -20.46 1.54 4.11
CA VAL A 108 -20.27 0.16 4.58
C VAL A 108 -21.42 -0.73 4.12
N GLN A 109 -22.67 -0.26 4.21
CA GLN A 109 -23.83 -1.00 3.72
C GLN A 109 -23.75 -1.29 2.22
N LYS A 110 -23.39 -0.29 1.39
CA LYS A 110 -23.17 -0.46 -0.05
C LYS A 110 -22.09 -1.50 -0.37
N LEU A 111 -20.99 -1.52 0.39
CA LEU A 111 -19.90 -2.49 0.18
C LEU A 111 -20.30 -3.92 0.53
N ARG A 112 -21.16 -4.09 1.54
CA ARG A 112 -21.73 -5.39 1.92
C ARG A 112 -22.72 -5.89 0.89
N GLU A 113 -23.58 -5.01 0.36
CA GLU A 113 -24.51 -5.35 -0.73
C GLU A 113 -23.76 -5.74 -2.01
N ALA A 114 -22.66 -5.07 -2.34
CA ALA A 114 -21.81 -5.44 -3.48
C ALA A 114 -21.01 -6.74 -3.27
N SER A 115 -20.99 -7.26 -2.05
CA SER A 115 -20.27 -8.48 -1.66
C SER A 115 -21.17 -9.71 -1.50
N ALA A 116 -22.50 -9.52 -1.49
CA ALA A 116 -23.53 -10.56 -1.40
C ALA A 116 -23.98 -11.02 -2.80
#